data_AF-A0A6I1NVZ1-F1
#
_entry.id   AF-A0A6I1NVZ1-F1
#
_cell.length_a   1.000
_cell.length_b   1.000
_cell.length_c   1.000
_cell.angle_alpha   90.00
_cell.angle_beta   90.00
_cell.angle_gamma   90.00
#
_symmetry.space_group_name_H-M   'P 1'
#
loop_
_entity.id
_entity.type
_entity.pdbx_description
1 polymer ?
#
loop_
_entity_poly.entity_id
_entity_poly.type
_entity_poly.pdbx_seq_one_letter_code
_entity_poly.pdbx_strand_id
1 'polypeptide(L)'
;RGQLRLALARVMQEGSLYDEELAALALKQAAGDCVEAVFLLRAFRTTLPRFAASRPLDTAAMRVRRRVSGTFKDVPGGQVLGPTADYTQRLLDFDLAQAGEPPLPTLADAPLPERLPCVLDTLAQEGLIEPETPPPGDPEPADLTREP
;
A
#
# COMPACT_ATOMS: atom_id res chain seq x y z
N ARG A 1 -17.49 -0.65 -8.24
CA ARG A 1 -16.44 -1.15 -7.31
C ARG A 1 -15.10 -0.84 -7.97
N GLY A 2 -14.23 -0.05 -7.35
CA GLY A 2 -12.91 0.31 -7.92
C GLY A 2 -12.64 1.80 -8.17
N GLN A 3 -13.66 2.66 -8.18
CA GLN A 3 -13.45 4.12 -8.36
C GLN A 3 -12.89 4.78 -7.09
N LEU A 4 -13.27 4.30 -5.90
CA LEU A 4 -12.85 4.85 -4.60
C LEU A 4 -11.71 4.04 -3.95
N ARG A 5 -10.77 3.53 -4.76
CA ARG A 5 -9.68 2.63 -4.29
C ARG A 5 -8.86 3.16 -3.12
N LEU A 6 -8.64 4.48 -3.04
CA LEU A 6 -7.88 5.10 -1.96
C LEU A 6 -8.63 5.08 -0.63
N ALA A 7 -9.96 5.27 -0.66
CA ALA A 7 -10.80 5.13 0.53
C ALA A 7 -10.81 3.67 1.01
N LEU A 8 -10.92 2.71 0.09
CA LEU A 8 -10.85 1.29 0.44
C LEU A 8 -9.50 0.92 1.06
N ALA A 9 -8.39 1.39 0.50
CA ALA A 9 -7.05 1.17 1.06
C ALA A 9 -6.94 1.70 2.50
N ARG A 10 -7.49 2.89 2.77
CA ARG A 10 -7.53 3.46 4.12
C ARG A 10 -8.36 2.61 5.08
N VAL A 11 -9.56 2.21 4.66
CA VAL A 11 -10.45 1.37 5.48
C VAL A 11 -9.80 0.02 5.81
N MET A 12 -9.15 -0.64 4.84
CA MET A 12 -8.43 -1.90 5.07
C MET A 12 -7.25 -1.71 6.04
N GLN A 13 -6.47 -0.65 5.86
CA GLN A 13 -5.28 -0.37 6.67
C GLN A 13 -5.65 -0.09 8.13
N GLU A 14 -6.58 0.84 8.36
CA GLU A 14 -6.99 1.24 9.71
C GLU A 14 -7.93 0.21 10.37
N GLY A 15 -8.69 -0.56 9.56
CA GLY A 15 -9.53 -1.66 10.02
C GLY A 15 -8.76 -2.96 10.33
N SER A 16 -7.46 -3.00 10.02
CA SER A 16 -6.59 -4.17 10.21
C SER A 16 -7.07 -5.46 9.52
N LEU A 17 -7.74 -5.33 8.37
CA LEU A 17 -8.23 -6.46 7.57
C LEU A 17 -8.10 -6.14 6.08
N TYR A 18 -7.24 -6.88 5.38
CA TYR A 18 -7.07 -6.75 3.94
C TYR A 18 -8.11 -7.59 3.20
N ASP A 19 -9.22 -6.96 2.85
CA ASP A 19 -10.25 -7.52 1.97
C ASP A 19 -11.00 -6.36 1.28
N GLU A 20 -10.85 -6.25 -0.04
CA GLU A 20 -11.43 -5.15 -0.81
C GLU A 20 -12.97 -5.20 -0.86
N GLU A 21 -13.58 -6.38 -0.73
CA GLU A 21 -15.04 -6.54 -0.74
C GLU A 21 -15.64 -6.08 0.57
N LEU A 22 -15.06 -6.52 1.68
CA LEU A 22 -15.51 -6.15 3.00
C LEU A 22 -15.28 -4.67 3.27
N ALA A 23 -14.14 -4.11 2.85
CA ALA A 23 -13.90 -2.68 2.95
C ALA A 23 -14.91 -1.86 2.12
N ALA A 24 -15.25 -2.31 0.91
CA ALA A 24 -16.25 -1.65 0.08
C ALA A 24 -17.67 -1.77 0.67
N LEU A 25 -17.99 -2.92 1.27
CA LEU A 25 -19.26 -3.13 1.96
C LEU A 25 -19.38 -2.21 3.18
N ALA A 26 -18.34 -2.15 4.03
CA ALA A 26 -18.30 -1.28 5.20
C ALA A 26 -18.43 0.19 4.80
N LEU A 27 -17.70 0.63 3.77
CA LEU A 27 -17.78 2.01 3.28
C LEU A 27 -19.16 2.34 2.71
N LYS A 28 -19.80 1.38 2.01
CA LYS A 28 -21.17 1.54 1.52
C LYS A 28 -22.18 1.63 2.68
N GLN A 29 -22.05 0.77 3.70
CA GLN A 29 -22.92 0.74 4.87
C GLN A 29 -22.79 2.03 5.70
N ALA A 30 -21.58 2.58 5.80
CA ALA A 30 -21.28 3.84 6.47
C ALA A 30 -21.62 5.08 5.63
N ALA A 31 -22.31 4.93 4.49
CA ALA A 31 -22.65 6.02 3.57
C ALA A 31 -21.43 6.88 3.15
N GLY A 32 -20.25 6.27 3.03
CA GLY A 32 -19.00 6.94 2.68
C GLY A 32 -18.19 7.47 3.86
N ASP A 33 -18.69 7.40 5.10
CA ASP A 33 -17.92 7.75 6.29
C ASP A 33 -16.79 6.73 6.52
N CYS A 34 -15.55 7.16 6.30
CA CYS A 34 -14.38 6.30 6.45
C CYS A 34 -14.13 5.90 7.91
N VAL A 35 -14.44 6.76 8.88
CA VAL A 35 -14.19 6.48 10.30
C VAL A 35 -15.15 5.38 10.75
N GLU A 36 -16.44 5.51 10.42
CA GLU A 36 -17.43 4.48 10.72
C GLU A 36 -17.15 3.19 9.96
N ALA A 37 -16.76 3.26 8.69
CA ALA A 37 -16.37 2.07 7.92
C ALA A 37 -15.19 1.31 8.54
N VAL A 38 -14.19 2.02 9.07
CA VAL A 38 -13.08 1.43 9.82
C VAL A 38 -13.58 0.73 11.08
N PHE A 39 -14.49 1.35 11.83
CA PHE A 39 -15.07 0.70 13.02
C PHE A 39 -15.86 -0.55 12.68
N LEU A 40 -16.69 -0.52 11.62
CA LEU A 40 -17.42 -1.70 11.13
C LEU A 40 -16.47 -2.83 10.75
N LEU A 41 -15.43 -2.54 9.95
CA LEU A 41 -14.49 -3.57 9.50
C LEU A 41 -13.67 -4.14 10.67
N ARG A 42 -13.25 -3.28 11.60
CA ARG A 42 -12.49 -3.69 12.80
C ARG A 42 -13.35 -4.52 13.76
N ALA A 43 -14.63 -4.18 13.90
CA ALA A 43 -15.58 -4.99 14.66
C ALA A 43 -15.81 -6.35 13.99
N PHE A 44 -15.96 -6.39 12.67
CA PHE A 44 -16.10 -7.66 11.94
C PHE A 44 -14.87 -8.56 12.10
N ARG A 45 -13.65 -8.00 12.04
CA ARG A 45 -12.40 -8.74 12.28
C ARG A 45 -12.40 -9.52 13.60
N THR A 46 -13.01 -9.01 14.67
CA THR A 46 -13.02 -9.72 15.97
C THR A 46 -13.89 -10.97 15.98
N THR A 47 -14.79 -11.11 15.00
CA THR A 47 -15.64 -12.29 14.83
C THR A 47 -14.93 -13.42 14.07
N LEU A 48 -13.78 -13.14 13.44
CA LEU A 48 -13.06 -14.08 12.59
C LEU A 48 -12.04 -14.89 13.40
N PRO A 49 -11.92 -16.21 13.17
CA PRO A 49 -10.86 -17.01 13.76
C PRO A 49 -9.50 -16.68 13.12
N ARG A 50 -8.44 -16.68 13.94
CA ARG A 50 -7.05 -16.66 13.44
C ARG A 50 -6.59 -18.08 13.17
N PHE A 51 -6.54 -18.49 11.90
CA PHE A 51 -6.20 -19.87 11.53
C PHE A 51 -4.70 -20.08 11.28
N ALA A 52 -3.95 -19.04 10.91
CA ALA A 52 -2.52 -19.12 10.63
C ALA A 52 -1.84 -17.75 10.71
N ALA A 53 -0.51 -17.76 10.76
CA ALA A 53 0.36 -16.61 10.48
C ALA A 53 1.04 -16.80 9.11
N SER A 54 1.29 -15.70 8.39
CA SER A 54 2.07 -15.77 7.16
C SER A 54 3.55 -15.91 7.47
N ARG A 55 4.34 -16.30 6.46
CA ARG A 55 5.78 -16.04 6.48
C ARG A 55 6.01 -14.52 6.40
N PRO A 56 7.16 -14.01 6.89
CA PRO A 56 7.55 -12.62 6.66
C PRO A 56 7.53 -12.27 5.17
N LEU A 57 7.10 -11.05 4.84
CA LEU A 57 7.02 -10.59 3.46
C LEU A 57 8.42 -10.25 2.94
N ASP A 58 8.80 -10.82 1.78
CA ASP A 58 9.98 -10.39 1.04
C ASP A 58 9.61 -9.23 0.10
N THR A 59 9.84 -8.00 0.56
CA THR A 59 9.56 -6.79 -0.23
C THR A 59 10.55 -6.58 -1.37
N ALA A 60 11.71 -7.26 -1.37
CA ALA A 60 12.65 -7.21 -2.48
C ALA A 60 12.15 -7.99 -3.70
N ALA A 61 11.20 -8.91 -3.51
CA ALA A 61 10.49 -9.63 -4.58
C ALA A 61 9.19 -8.93 -5.02
N MET A 62 8.94 -7.70 -4.59
CA MET A 62 7.72 -6.97 -4.93
C MET A 62 7.61 -6.74 -6.45
N ARG A 63 6.43 -7.05 -7.01
CA ARG A 63 6.04 -6.58 -8.35
C ARG A 63 5.70 -5.10 -8.31
N VAL A 64 6.70 -4.27 -8.54
CA VAL A 64 6.61 -2.82 -8.36
C VAL A 64 5.60 -2.19 -9.31
N ARG A 65 4.66 -1.40 -8.75
CA ARG A 65 3.80 -0.47 -9.50
C ARG A 65 4.27 0.98 -9.41
N ARG A 66 4.98 1.33 -8.33
CA ARG A 66 5.56 2.65 -8.05
C ARG A 66 6.81 2.47 -7.20
N ARG A 67 7.88 3.17 -7.53
CA ARG A 67 9.16 3.21 -6.81
C ARG A 67 9.78 4.59 -7.01
N VAL A 68 9.88 5.36 -5.94
CA VAL A 68 10.47 6.69 -5.98
C VAL A 68 11.46 6.82 -4.82
N SER A 69 12.65 7.38 -5.08
CA SER A 69 13.62 7.78 -4.06
C SER A 69 13.84 9.28 -4.11
N GLY A 70 13.76 9.93 -2.96
CA GLY A 70 14.15 11.34 -2.80
C GLY A 70 15.63 11.55 -2.47
N THR A 71 16.37 10.49 -2.18
CA THR A 71 17.78 10.56 -1.74
C THR A 71 18.73 10.69 -2.91
N PHE A 72 18.45 10.00 -4.01
CA PHE A 72 19.25 10.03 -5.23
C PHE A 72 18.39 10.46 -6.41
N LYS A 73 19.00 11.21 -7.32
CA LYS A 73 18.37 11.56 -8.60
C LYS A 73 18.04 10.28 -9.39
N ASP A 74 19.06 9.45 -9.57
CA ASP A 74 19.00 8.19 -10.31
C ASP A 74 19.31 7.02 -9.36
N VAL A 75 18.57 5.93 -9.50
CA VAL A 75 18.71 4.71 -8.70
C VAL A 75 18.75 3.51 -9.64
N PRO A 76 19.43 2.41 -9.28
CA PRO A 76 19.42 1.20 -10.11
C PRO A 76 17.98 0.76 -10.38
N GLY A 77 17.69 0.44 -11.65
CA GLY A 77 16.34 0.13 -12.12
C GLY A 77 15.40 1.33 -12.31
N GLY A 78 15.87 2.56 -12.08
CA GLY A 78 15.16 3.80 -12.38
C GLY A 78 14.08 4.21 -11.37
N GLN A 79 13.60 5.43 -11.56
CA GLN A 79 12.45 5.99 -10.84
C GLN A 79 11.17 5.59 -11.58
N VAL A 80 10.19 5.03 -10.88
CA VAL A 80 8.90 4.58 -11.42
C VAL A 80 7.78 5.34 -10.70
N LEU A 81 7.21 6.36 -11.36
CA LEU A 81 6.14 7.17 -10.75
C LEU A 81 4.87 6.35 -10.51
N GLY A 82 4.54 5.44 -11.43
CA GLY A 82 3.29 4.68 -11.37
C GLY A 82 2.04 5.57 -11.37
N PRO A 83 0.85 5.01 -11.06
CA PRO A 83 -0.38 5.77 -10.96
C PRO A 83 -0.35 6.74 -9.76
N THR A 84 -0.21 8.03 -10.01
CA THR A 84 -0.10 9.07 -8.96
C THR A 84 -0.77 10.39 -9.34
N ALA A 85 -1.08 11.21 -8.32
CA ALA A 85 -1.57 12.58 -8.45
C ALA A 85 -0.50 13.64 -8.08
N ASP A 86 0.75 13.25 -7.81
CA ASP A 86 1.78 14.16 -7.27
C ASP A 86 1.97 15.43 -8.12
N TYR A 87 1.91 15.29 -9.45
CA TYR A 87 2.18 16.33 -10.43
C TYR A 87 0.93 16.88 -11.12
N THR A 88 -0.27 16.49 -10.68
CA THR A 88 -1.52 17.01 -11.26
C THR A 88 -1.83 18.40 -10.70
N GLN A 89 -2.47 19.27 -11.49
CA GLN A 89 -3.03 20.51 -10.95
C GLN A 89 -4.23 20.19 -10.06
N ARG A 90 -4.36 20.87 -8.90
CA ARG A 90 -5.43 20.61 -7.92
C ARG A 90 -6.68 21.43 -8.28
N LEU A 91 -7.20 21.19 -9.47
CA LEU A 91 -8.40 21.84 -10.00
C LEU A 91 -9.54 20.83 -10.01
N LEU A 92 -10.77 21.29 -9.76
CA LEU A 92 -11.95 20.44 -9.93
C LEU A 92 -12.11 20.12 -11.42
N ASP A 93 -12.23 18.84 -11.70
CA ASP A 93 -12.51 18.34 -13.04
C ASP A 93 -14.04 18.23 -13.23
N PHE A 94 -14.61 19.21 -13.93
CA PHE A 94 -16.05 19.26 -14.19
C PHE A 94 -16.50 18.21 -15.22
N ASP A 95 -15.58 17.63 -16.00
CA ASP A 95 -15.92 16.59 -16.98
C ASP A 95 -16.35 15.30 -16.28
N LEU A 96 -15.90 15.06 -15.04
CA LEU A 96 -16.32 13.92 -14.20
C LEU A 96 -17.81 13.95 -13.80
N ALA A 97 -18.49 15.10 -13.93
CA ALA A 97 -19.94 15.17 -13.73
C ALA A 97 -20.72 14.60 -14.94
N GLN A 98 -20.05 14.42 -16.07
CA GLN A 98 -20.62 13.79 -17.26
C GLN A 98 -20.33 12.29 -17.24
N ALA A 99 -21.25 11.50 -17.82
CA ALA A 99 -20.98 10.08 -18.03
C ALA A 99 -19.92 9.93 -19.13
N GLY A 100 -18.77 9.36 -18.78
CA GLY A 100 -17.67 9.11 -19.71
C GLY A 100 -16.91 7.85 -19.32
N GLU A 101 -16.23 7.25 -20.29
CA GLU A 101 -15.33 6.14 -20.03
C GLU A 101 -13.99 6.66 -19.51
N PRO A 102 -13.41 6.02 -18.48
CA PRO A 102 -12.08 6.40 -18.04
C PRO A 102 -11.07 6.17 -19.17
N PRO A 103 -10.04 7.04 -19.30
CA PRO A 103 -9.01 6.84 -20.31
C PRO A 103 -8.29 5.51 -20.08
N LEU A 104 -7.91 4.85 -21.18
CA LEU A 104 -7.09 3.65 -21.13
C LEU A 104 -5.74 3.97 -20.47
N PRO A 105 -5.24 3.10 -19.59
CA PRO A 105 -3.95 3.32 -18.96
C PRO A 105 -2.84 3.25 -20.01
N THR A 106 -1.94 4.24 -19.98
CA THR A 106 -0.70 4.17 -20.76
C THR A 106 0.16 3.01 -20.24
N LEU A 107 0.53 2.11 -21.15
CA LEU A 107 1.44 1.01 -20.84
C LEU A 107 2.88 1.47 -20.96
N ALA A 108 3.77 0.87 -20.16
CA ALA A 108 5.20 1.08 -20.31
C ALA A 108 5.72 0.35 -21.56
N ASP A 109 6.69 0.95 -22.24
CA ASP A 109 7.30 0.38 -23.46
C ASP A 109 8.04 -0.94 -23.21
N ALA A 110 8.55 -1.12 -21.98
CA ALA A 110 9.25 -2.32 -21.55
C ALA A 110 8.84 -2.71 -20.12
N PRO A 111 8.88 -4.02 -19.78
CA PRO A 111 8.67 -4.45 -18.42
C PRO A 111 9.79 -3.95 -17.51
N LEU A 112 9.46 -3.75 -16.23
CA LEU A 112 10.46 -3.49 -15.21
C LEU A 112 11.34 -4.73 -14.99
N PRO A 113 12.60 -4.55 -14.56
CA PRO A 113 13.42 -5.65 -14.07
C PRO A 113 12.71 -6.45 -12.99
N GLU A 114 12.93 -7.76 -12.95
CA GLU A 114 12.30 -8.66 -11.96
C GLU A 114 12.66 -8.30 -10.51
N ARG A 115 13.86 -7.74 -10.31
CA ARG A 115 14.34 -7.28 -9.01
C ARG A 115 14.82 -5.84 -9.11
N LEU A 116 14.39 -5.04 -8.15
CA LEU A 116 14.79 -3.65 -8.00
C LEU A 116 15.45 -3.52 -6.61
N PRO A 117 16.75 -3.18 -6.52
CA PRO A 117 17.44 -3.14 -5.24
C PRO A 117 16.86 -2.05 -4.33
N CYS A 118 16.89 -2.30 -3.03
CA CYS A 118 16.51 -1.31 -2.03
C CYS A 118 17.55 -0.20 -2.01
N VAL A 119 17.10 1.05 -2.02
CA VAL A 119 18.00 2.21 -2.03
C VAL A 119 18.73 2.36 -0.70
N LEU A 120 18.12 1.88 0.39
CA LEU A 120 18.75 1.90 1.71
C LEU A 120 19.98 0.98 1.78
N ASP A 121 20.01 -0.10 0.99
CA ASP A 121 21.18 -1.01 0.96
C ASP A 121 22.44 -0.27 0.48
N THR A 122 22.30 0.66 -0.45
CA THR A 122 23.40 1.51 -0.92
C THR A 122 23.91 2.42 0.21
N LEU A 123 23.00 3.04 0.97
CA LEU A 123 23.38 3.89 2.10
C LEU A 123 24.07 3.07 3.22
N ALA A 124 23.60 1.84 3.47
CA ALA A 124 24.19 0.96 4.46
C ALA A 124 25.59 0.49 4.03
N GLN A 125 25.80 0.17 2.75
CA GLN A 125 27.11 -0.19 2.20
C GLN A 125 28.13 0.96 2.30
N GLU A 126 27.68 2.20 2.23
CA GLU A 126 28.51 3.39 2.43
C GLU A 126 28.69 3.76 3.92
N GLY A 127 28.07 3.02 4.84
CA GLY A 127 28.15 3.29 6.28
C GLY A 127 27.40 4.55 6.71
N LEU A 128 26.45 5.02 5.90
CA LEU A 128 25.65 6.22 6.20
C LEU A 128 24.45 5.93 7.09
N ILE A 129 24.01 4.67 7.13
CA ILE A 129 22.95 4.19 8.01
C ILE A 129 23.33 2.83 8.59
N GLU A 130 22.70 2.48 9.71
CA GLU A 130 22.80 1.13 10.28
C GLU A 130 21.90 0.17 9.48
N PRO A 131 22.38 -1.03 9.12
CA PRO A 131 21.55 -2.04 8.47
C PRO A 131 20.54 -2.61 9.47
N GLU A 132 19.30 -2.81 9.01
CA GLU A 132 18.28 -3.53 9.76
C GLU A 132 18.58 -5.03 9.71
N THR A 133 18.82 -5.64 10.87
CA THR A 133 19.06 -7.09 11.00
C THR A 133 18.18 -7.67 12.11
N PRO A 134 17.66 -8.90 11.95
CA PRO A 134 16.88 -9.55 12.99
C PRO A 134 17.65 -9.57 14.32
N PRO A 135 16.97 -9.37 15.47
CA PRO A 135 17.61 -9.45 16.77
C PRO A 135 18.20 -10.86 16.99
N PRO A 136 19.20 -11.01 17.89
CA PRO A 136 19.73 -12.32 18.24
C PRO A 136 18.60 -13.27 18.68
N GLY A 137 18.52 -14.42 18.02
CA GLY A 137 17.49 -15.43 18.29
C GLY A 137 16.14 -15.19 17.64
N ASP A 138 15.98 -14.11 16.85
CA ASP A 138 14.77 -13.76 16.09
C ASP A 138 13.47 -13.91 16.91
N PRO A 139 13.31 -13.11 17.99
CA PRO A 139 12.19 -13.26 18.90
C PRO A 139 10.85 -12.95 18.23
N GLU A 140 9.79 -13.61 18.69
CA GLU A 140 8.42 -13.36 18.22
C GLU A 140 8.03 -11.88 18.43
N PRO A 141 7.45 -11.20 17.43
CA PRO A 141 7.00 -9.83 17.58
C PRO A 141 5.87 -9.69 18.60
N ALA A 142 5.86 -8.59 19.35
CA ALA A 142 4.76 -8.26 20.25
C ALA A 142 3.46 -8.00 19.47
N ASP A 143 2.33 -8.51 19.99
CA ASP A 143 1.01 -8.35 19.37
C ASP A 143 0.03 -7.64 20.33
N LEU A 144 -0.11 -6.32 20.14
CA LEU A 144 -1.05 -5.46 20.89
C LEU A 144 -2.52 -5.89 20.76
N THR A 145 -2.85 -6.72 19.77
CA THR A 145 -4.21 -7.24 19.59
C THR A 145 -4.47 -8.51 20.40
N ARG A 146 -3.46 -9.00 21.15
CA ARG A 146 -3.56 -10.12 22.11
C ARG A 146 -3.19 -9.68 23.53
N GLU A 147 -2.14 -8.87 23.65
CA GLU A 147 -1.58 -8.43 24.94
C GLU A 147 -1.50 -6.89 24.96
N PRO A 148 -2.23 -6.22 25.87
CA PRO A 148 -2.28 -4.76 25.94
C PRO A 148 -1.02 -4.12 26.54
#